data_AF-A0A9X3CFC4-F1
#
_entry.id   AF-A0A9X3CFC4-F1
#
_cell.length_a   1.000
_cell.length_b   1.000
_cell.length_c   1.000
_cell.angle_alpha   90.00
_cell.angle_beta   90.00
_cell.angle_gamma   90.00
#
_symmetry.space_group_name_H-M   'P 1'
#
loop_
_entity.id
_entity.type
_entity.pdbx_description
1 polymer ?
#
loop_
_entity_poly.entity_id
_entity_poly.type
_entity_poly.pdbx_seq_one_letter_code
_entity_poly.pdbx_strand_id
1 'polypeptide(L)'
;MKRTLIWVYMLGVISLSAGASSFDSNYKTKEFKQYVFETEAGWKYSVSSRSTDHFSVCTVSLNDGYGAFAFAVFPRKETDIDVIYEDYEGDDDYETAYRIECFQYEIADTLSMQSVKRWKESMGDMRSLLGESGGVQSGRNLEDKLNDDLSYEDVMDLEVDEQNVGNIIRLSNVNKDTLYVCAVDTSNTSDTLYLMLLPNTLQTFQIMAAKNGDWSANVKGCSTFSVDIGYTYQEIRERVNKQL
;
A
#
# COMPACT_ATOMS: atom_id res chain seq x y z
N MET A 1 57.29 27.37 9.90
CA MET A 1 55.90 27.14 10.33
C MET A 1 55.08 26.70 9.13
N LYS A 2 54.78 25.41 9.02
CA LYS A 2 53.97 24.84 7.93
C LYS A 2 52.50 24.95 8.30
N ARG A 3 51.68 25.61 7.46
CA ARG A 3 50.22 25.60 7.56
C ARG A 3 49.69 24.58 6.55
N THR A 4 49.18 23.47 7.06
CA THR A 4 48.45 22.46 6.28
C THR A 4 47.00 22.94 6.18
N LEU A 5 46.54 23.31 4.98
CA LEU A 5 45.11 23.50 4.71
C LEU A 5 44.49 22.12 4.46
N ILE A 6 43.59 21.70 5.34
CA ILE A 6 42.71 20.56 5.12
C ILE A 6 41.48 21.11 4.40
N TRP A 7 41.32 20.73 3.13
CA TRP A 7 40.07 20.91 2.40
C TRP A 7 39.11 19.80 2.81
N VAL A 8 38.10 20.16 3.61
CA VAL A 8 36.94 19.30 3.86
C VAL A 8 36.04 19.41 2.63
N TYR A 9 35.99 18.35 1.83
CA TYR A 9 34.95 18.18 0.82
C TYR A 9 33.61 18.00 1.55
N MET A 10 32.79 19.06 1.60
CA MET A 10 31.36 18.90 1.78
C MET A 10 30.82 18.22 0.50
N LEU A 11 30.67 16.90 0.55
CA LEU A 11 29.70 16.21 -0.30
C LEU A 11 28.32 16.59 0.24
N GLY A 12 27.75 17.65 -0.33
CA GLY A 12 26.34 17.96 -0.17
C GLY A 12 25.53 16.81 -0.75
N VAL A 13 24.97 15.98 0.12
CA VAL A 13 23.89 15.07 -0.24
C VAL A 13 22.72 15.96 -0.63
N ILE A 14 22.49 16.12 -1.94
CA ILE A 14 21.24 16.67 -2.45
C ILE A 14 20.20 15.56 -2.23
N SER A 15 19.68 15.48 -1.01
CA SER A 15 18.43 14.75 -0.78
C SER A 15 17.34 15.54 -1.48
N LEU A 16 16.99 15.12 -2.69
CA LEU A 16 15.71 15.46 -3.31
C LEU A 16 14.63 14.88 -2.40
N SER A 17 14.20 15.68 -1.42
CA SER A 17 13.00 15.40 -0.65
C SER A 17 11.85 15.39 -1.66
N ALA A 18 11.39 14.19 -2.03
CA ALA A 18 10.15 14.07 -2.77
C ALA A 18 9.08 14.87 -2.01
N GLY A 19 8.38 15.78 -2.67
CA GLY A 19 7.32 16.56 -2.03
C GLY A 19 6.22 15.61 -1.56
N ALA A 20 5.72 15.79 -0.35
CA ALA A 20 4.45 15.19 0.08
C ALA A 20 3.37 16.19 -0.32
N SER A 21 2.53 15.85 -1.29
CA SER A 21 1.30 16.59 -1.54
C SER A 21 0.12 15.67 -1.27
N SER A 22 -0.98 16.25 -0.78
CA SER A 22 -2.31 15.66 -0.97
C SER A 22 -2.46 15.24 -2.44
N PHE A 23 -3.12 14.11 -2.65
CA PHE A 23 -3.33 13.41 -3.91
C PHE A 23 -2.87 14.18 -5.18
N ASP A 24 -1.69 13.82 -5.68
CA ASP A 24 -0.94 14.53 -6.72
C ASP A 24 -1.72 14.65 -8.05
N SER A 25 -1.63 15.83 -8.69
CA SER A 25 -2.20 16.18 -10.00
C SER A 25 -1.91 15.20 -11.14
N ASN A 26 -0.85 14.40 -11.02
CA ASN A 26 -0.48 13.38 -11.98
C ASN A 26 -1.34 12.11 -11.88
N TYR A 27 -2.12 11.96 -10.82
CA TYR A 27 -3.03 10.85 -10.63
C TYR A 27 -4.45 11.31 -10.84
N LYS A 28 -5.24 10.45 -11.48
CA LYS A 28 -6.69 10.62 -11.54
C LYS A 28 -7.29 9.52 -10.66
N THR A 29 -7.99 9.95 -9.61
CA THR A 29 -8.85 9.09 -8.81
C THR A 29 -10.29 9.27 -9.21
N LYS A 30 -11.00 8.16 -9.30
CA LYS A 30 -12.46 8.14 -9.29
C LYS A 30 -12.93 7.30 -8.13
N GLU A 31 -13.93 7.79 -7.43
CA GLU A 31 -14.60 7.12 -6.34
C GLU A 31 -15.97 6.65 -6.81
N PHE A 32 -16.31 5.40 -6.49
CA PHE A 32 -17.61 4.81 -6.78
C PHE A 32 -18.15 4.18 -5.51
N LYS A 33 -19.39 4.49 -5.15
CA LYS A 33 -20.12 3.71 -4.14
C LYS A 33 -20.26 2.27 -4.64
N GLN A 34 -19.89 1.31 -3.81
CA GLN A 34 -20.07 -0.11 -4.07
C GLN A 34 -21.28 -0.64 -3.32
N TYR A 35 -22.05 -1.49 -4.01
CA TYR A 35 -23.24 -2.09 -3.47
C TYR A 35 -23.21 -3.60 -3.66
N VAL A 36 -23.46 -4.32 -2.58
CA VAL A 36 -23.65 -5.77 -2.55
C VAL A 36 -25.11 -6.02 -2.25
N PHE A 37 -25.82 -6.75 -3.12
CA PHE A 37 -27.26 -7.02 -3.00
C PHE A 37 -28.16 -5.79 -2.72
N GLU A 38 -27.81 -4.62 -3.30
CA GLU A 38 -28.51 -3.32 -3.10
C GLU A 38 -28.16 -2.56 -1.81
N THR A 39 -27.37 -3.14 -0.90
CA THR A 39 -26.83 -2.48 0.30
C THR A 39 -25.49 -1.81 0.00
N GLU A 40 -25.30 -0.55 0.44
CA GLU A 40 -24.02 0.16 0.28
C GLU A 40 -22.96 -0.48 1.19
N ALA A 41 -21.96 -1.12 0.59
CA ALA A 41 -20.93 -1.87 1.32
C ALA A 41 -19.63 -1.09 1.51
N GLY A 42 -19.40 -0.05 0.70
CA GLY A 42 -18.16 0.73 0.76
C GLY A 42 -17.90 1.51 -0.52
N TRP A 43 -16.63 1.76 -0.81
CA TRP A 43 -16.16 2.55 -1.95
C TRP A 43 -15.10 1.81 -2.77
N LYS A 44 -15.19 1.99 -4.08
CA LYS A 44 -14.12 1.67 -5.02
C LYS A 44 -13.34 2.93 -5.35
N TYR A 45 -12.02 2.86 -5.24
CA TYR A 45 -11.15 3.89 -5.80
C TYR A 45 -10.41 3.32 -7.01
N SER A 46 -10.61 3.95 -8.17
CA SER A 46 -9.83 3.71 -9.38
C SER A 46 -8.73 4.76 -9.43
N VAL A 47 -7.48 4.35 -9.21
CA VAL A 47 -6.29 5.20 -9.15
C VAL A 47 -5.48 4.98 -10.41
N SER A 48 -5.37 6.01 -11.25
CA SER A 48 -4.65 5.95 -12.53
C SER A 48 -3.52 6.96 -12.60
N SER A 49 -2.36 6.53 -13.08
CA SER A 49 -1.21 7.42 -13.32
C SER A 49 -1.24 7.98 -14.74
N ARG A 50 -1.16 9.31 -14.88
CA ARG A 50 -0.97 9.98 -16.17
C ARG A 50 0.49 10.01 -16.62
N SER A 51 1.42 9.64 -15.74
CA SER A 51 2.85 9.70 -16.02
C SER A 51 3.29 8.61 -17.01
N THR A 52 4.31 8.93 -17.80
CA THR A 52 4.95 8.02 -18.76
C THR A 52 6.24 7.39 -18.26
N ASP A 53 6.88 8.04 -17.32
CA ASP A 53 8.29 7.90 -16.97
C ASP A 53 8.52 7.81 -15.46
N HIS A 54 7.45 7.90 -14.66
CA HIS A 54 7.54 7.79 -13.21
C HIS A 54 6.94 6.50 -12.69
N PHE A 55 7.65 5.88 -11.76
CA PHE A 55 7.13 4.83 -10.91
C PHE A 55 6.48 5.47 -9.68
N SER A 56 5.33 4.95 -9.28
CA SER A 56 4.56 5.50 -8.19
C SER A 56 4.33 4.47 -7.10
N VAL A 57 4.50 4.88 -5.85
CA VAL A 57 4.05 4.11 -4.68
C VAL A 57 2.96 4.91 -4.01
N CYS A 58 1.77 4.34 -3.92
CA CYS A 58 0.67 4.89 -3.17
C CYS A 58 0.49 4.14 -1.85
N THR A 59 0.07 4.87 -0.82
CA THR A 59 -0.24 4.36 0.52
C THR A 59 -1.69 4.69 0.84
N VAL A 60 -2.35 3.77 1.51
CA VAL A 60 -3.69 3.96 2.08
C VAL A 60 -3.56 3.88 3.59
N SER A 61 -4.16 4.84 4.28
CA SER A 61 -4.24 4.89 5.75
C SER A 61 -5.69 5.12 6.15
N LEU A 62 -6.25 4.22 6.95
CA LEU A 62 -7.57 4.36 7.57
C LEU A 62 -7.43 4.54 9.08
N ASN A 63 -8.38 5.23 9.71
CA ASN A 63 -8.44 5.36 11.17
C ASN A 63 -9.17 4.19 11.87
N ASP A 64 -9.69 3.23 11.11
CA ASP A 64 -10.43 2.03 11.54
C ASP A 64 -9.60 0.95 12.25
N GLY A 65 -8.35 1.25 12.61
CA GLY A 65 -7.46 0.32 13.29
C GLY A 65 -6.94 -0.84 12.42
N TYR A 66 -7.50 -1.08 11.24
CA TYR A 66 -7.20 -2.25 10.40
C TYR A 66 -6.59 -1.87 9.06
N GLY A 67 -7.20 -0.97 8.28
CA GLY A 67 -6.81 -0.69 6.90
C GLY A 67 -5.54 0.17 6.77
N ALA A 68 -4.44 -0.46 6.36
CA ALA A 68 -3.22 0.25 6.01
C ALA A 68 -2.35 -0.61 5.08
N PHE A 69 -2.15 -0.14 3.84
CA PHE A 69 -1.33 -0.85 2.87
C PHE A 69 -0.65 0.10 1.88
N ALA A 70 0.36 -0.41 1.18
CA ALA A 70 1.04 0.28 0.10
C ALA A 70 0.91 -0.51 -1.20
N PHE A 71 0.83 0.19 -2.32
CA PHE A 71 0.74 -0.42 -3.65
C PHE A 71 1.49 0.41 -4.70
N ALA A 72 1.96 -0.25 -5.75
CA ALA A 72 2.61 0.40 -6.88
C ALA A 72 1.59 0.76 -7.97
N VAL A 73 1.74 1.95 -8.56
CA VAL A 73 1.03 2.35 -9.78
C VAL A 73 2.07 2.55 -10.88
N PHE A 74 2.08 1.67 -11.87
CA PHE A 74 3.02 1.78 -12.98
C PHE A 74 2.61 2.87 -13.98
N PRO A 75 3.56 3.40 -14.79
CA PRO A 75 3.24 4.39 -15.81
C PRO A 75 2.07 3.97 -16.71
N ARG A 76 1.11 4.87 -16.91
CA ARG A 76 -0.11 4.64 -17.71
C ARG A 76 -0.92 3.40 -17.31
N LYS A 77 -0.79 2.95 -16.06
CA LYS A 77 -1.65 1.90 -15.50
C LYS A 77 -2.70 2.51 -14.58
N GLU A 78 -3.79 1.77 -14.48
CA GLU A 78 -4.87 1.96 -13.52
C GLU A 78 -4.81 0.77 -12.54
N THR A 79 -5.15 1.03 -11.30
CA THR A 79 -5.39 -0.01 -10.30
C THR A 79 -6.61 0.40 -9.51
N ASP A 80 -7.39 -0.60 -9.13
CA ASP A 80 -8.53 -0.43 -8.27
C ASP A 80 -8.19 -0.89 -6.86
N ILE A 81 -8.76 -0.22 -5.87
CA ILE A 81 -8.75 -0.63 -4.48
C ILE A 81 -10.15 -0.51 -3.90
N ASP A 82 -10.48 -1.45 -3.00
CA ASP A 82 -11.71 -1.44 -2.23
C ASP A 82 -11.43 -0.86 -0.85
N VAL A 83 -12.36 -0.04 -0.38
CA VAL A 83 -12.37 0.52 0.97
C VAL A 83 -13.76 0.32 1.55
N ILE A 84 -13.83 -0.43 2.64
CA ILE A 84 -15.02 -0.69 3.44
C ILE A 84 -14.84 0.01 4.78
N TYR A 85 -15.90 0.66 5.25
CA TYR A 85 -15.95 1.19 6.60
C TYR A 85 -16.69 0.18 7.48
N GLU A 86 -15.99 -0.32 8.48
CA GLU A 86 -16.62 -1.06 9.57
C GLU A 86 -16.89 -0.04 10.67
N ASP A 87 -18.17 0.15 11.03
CA ASP A 87 -18.55 0.98 12.17
C ASP A 87 -18.01 0.31 13.44
N TYR A 88 -16.98 0.92 14.02
CA TYR A 88 -16.32 0.37 15.19
C TYR A 88 -17.19 0.66 16.42
N GLU A 89 -17.81 -0.38 16.95
CA GLU A 89 -18.37 -0.43 18.31
C GLU A 89 -19.55 0.50 18.64
N GLY A 90 -20.32 0.98 17.66
CA GLY A 90 -21.51 1.78 17.95
C GLY A 90 -21.19 3.05 18.74
N ASP A 91 -19.98 3.58 18.53
CA ASP A 91 -19.55 4.84 19.10
C ASP A 91 -20.03 5.99 18.21
N ASP A 92 -21.08 6.68 18.66
CA ASP A 92 -21.68 7.81 17.96
C ASP A 92 -20.68 8.95 17.65
N ASP A 93 -19.50 8.96 18.30
CA ASP A 93 -18.44 9.96 18.14
C ASP A 93 -17.31 9.52 17.19
N TYR A 94 -17.35 8.31 16.61
CA TYR A 94 -16.32 7.82 15.69
C TYR A 94 -16.41 8.48 14.30
N GLU A 95 -15.51 9.44 14.03
CA GLU A 95 -15.41 10.08 12.71
C GLU A 95 -14.52 9.24 11.78
N THR A 96 -15.14 8.52 10.83
CA THR A 96 -14.41 7.75 9.82
C THR A 96 -13.61 8.67 8.89
N ALA A 97 -12.33 8.37 8.70
CA ALA A 97 -11.48 9.11 7.81
C ALA A 97 -10.36 8.24 7.22
N TYR A 98 -10.10 8.42 5.94
CA TYR A 98 -9.00 7.77 5.25
C TYR A 98 -8.15 8.79 4.49
N ARG A 99 -6.95 8.37 4.11
CA ARG A 99 -6.07 9.13 3.24
C ARG A 99 -5.36 8.22 2.26
N ILE A 100 -5.35 8.62 1.01
CA ILE A 100 -4.51 8.05 -0.05
C ILE A 100 -3.44 9.07 -0.40
N GLU A 101 -2.18 8.68 -0.29
CA GLU A 101 -1.03 9.50 -0.67
C GLU A 101 -0.17 8.75 -1.68
N CYS A 102 0.35 9.44 -2.69
CA CYS A 102 1.17 8.81 -3.73
C CYS A 102 2.51 9.54 -3.86
N PHE A 103 3.58 8.76 -3.87
CA PHE A 103 4.96 9.20 -4.00
C PHE A 103 5.47 8.84 -5.38
N GLN A 104 5.96 9.84 -6.11
CA GLN A 104 6.53 9.65 -7.44
C GLN A 104 8.05 9.55 -7.37
N TYR A 105 8.58 8.68 -8.21
CA TYR A 105 9.99 8.44 -8.39
C TYR A 105 10.30 8.37 -9.89
N GLU A 106 11.41 8.95 -10.30
CA GLU A 106 11.92 8.69 -11.65
C GLU A 106 12.27 7.20 -11.74
N ILE A 107 12.05 6.57 -12.91
CA ILE A 107 12.38 5.15 -13.06
C ILE A 107 13.86 4.82 -12.82
N ALA A 108 14.75 5.80 -12.96
CA ALA A 108 16.18 5.69 -12.68
C ALA A 108 16.52 5.82 -11.18
N ASP A 109 15.59 6.30 -10.36
CA ASP A 109 15.80 6.40 -8.91
C ASP A 109 15.94 5.01 -8.29
N THR A 110 16.72 4.96 -7.23
CA THR A 110 16.99 3.76 -6.46
C THR A 110 16.08 3.67 -5.24
N LEU A 111 15.51 2.48 -5.02
CA LEU A 111 14.84 2.11 -3.78
C LEU A 111 15.77 2.36 -2.58
N SER A 112 15.25 3.04 -1.57
CA SER A 112 16.02 3.37 -0.38
C SER A 112 15.21 3.15 0.89
N MET A 113 15.91 2.95 2.01
CA MET A 113 15.27 2.84 3.33
C MET A 113 14.54 4.14 3.71
N GLN A 114 14.97 5.29 3.18
CA GLN A 114 14.28 6.56 3.39
C GLN A 114 12.90 6.56 2.72
N SER A 115 12.79 6.04 1.50
CA SER A 115 11.49 5.87 0.81
C SER A 115 10.58 4.93 1.61
N VAL A 116 11.12 3.78 2.04
CA VAL A 116 10.37 2.81 2.86
C VAL A 116 9.87 3.43 4.15
N LYS A 117 10.72 4.17 4.88
CA LYS A 117 10.33 4.84 6.12
C LYS A 117 9.18 5.81 5.89
N ARG A 118 9.26 6.60 4.83
CA ARG A 118 8.22 7.56 4.47
C ARG A 118 6.89 6.89 4.13
N TRP A 119 6.91 5.78 3.39
CA TRP A 119 5.70 5.03 3.07
C TRP A 119 5.04 4.49 4.34
N LYS A 120 5.82 3.96 5.28
CA LYS A 120 5.30 3.52 6.58
C LYS A 120 4.70 4.68 7.38
N GLU A 121 5.36 5.83 7.44
CA GLU A 121 4.82 7.00 8.12
C GLU A 121 3.44 7.36 7.54
N SER A 122 3.36 7.47 6.21
CA SER A 122 2.11 7.79 5.51
C SER A 122 0.99 6.75 5.73
N MET A 123 1.31 5.45 5.78
CA MET A 123 0.34 4.41 6.12
C MET A 123 -0.22 4.54 7.54
N GLY A 124 0.50 5.18 8.46
CA GLY A 124 0.10 5.41 9.84
C GLY A 124 -0.51 6.80 10.11
N ASP A 125 -0.59 7.68 9.11
CA ASP A 125 -0.98 9.08 9.29
C ASP A 125 -2.39 9.22 9.90
N MET A 126 -3.40 8.54 9.33
CA MET A 126 -4.79 8.68 9.78
C MET A 126 -5.01 8.05 11.15
N ARG A 127 -4.37 6.90 11.41
CA ARG A 127 -4.38 6.26 12.74
C ARG A 127 -3.77 7.15 13.81
N SER A 128 -2.65 7.81 13.48
CA SER A 128 -1.98 8.68 14.44
C SER A 128 -2.77 9.97 14.71
N LEU A 129 -3.57 10.42 13.74
CA LEU A 129 -4.39 11.61 13.84
C LEU A 129 -5.71 11.36 14.58
N LEU A 130 -6.41 10.27 14.24
CA LEU A 130 -7.81 10.03 14.63
C LEU A 130 -8.08 8.63 15.19
N GLY A 131 -7.13 7.69 15.16
CA GLY A 131 -7.35 6.31 15.60
C GLY A 131 -7.02 6.08 17.07
N GLU A 132 -7.70 5.13 17.72
CA GLU A 132 -7.45 4.76 19.12
C GLU A 132 -6.13 3.98 19.32
N SER A 133 -5.68 3.27 18.28
CA SER A 133 -4.43 2.49 18.27
C SER A 133 -3.45 3.03 17.23
N GLY A 134 -2.36 3.64 17.73
CA GLY A 134 -1.41 4.38 16.90
C GLY A 134 -0.57 3.54 15.93
N GLY A 135 -0.21 4.14 14.79
CA GLY A 135 0.88 3.76 13.90
C GLY A 135 0.71 2.49 13.06
N VAL A 136 1.72 2.23 12.20
CA VAL A 136 1.81 0.99 11.39
C VAL A 136 2.19 -0.19 12.28
N GLN A 137 1.47 -1.30 12.11
CA GLN A 137 1.72 -2.52 12.87
C GLN A 137 2.97 -3.26 12.36
N SER A 138 3.73 -3.81 13.29
CA SER A 138 4.93 -4.59 12.98
C SER A 138 4.57 -5.96 12.42
N GLY A 139 5.44 -6.49 11.55
CA GLY A 139 5.28 -7.82 10.98
C GLY A 139 5.29 -8.91 12.06
N ARG A 140 4.48 -9.95 11.88
CA ARG A 140 4.40 -11.15 12.71
C ARG A 140 4.01 -12.34 11.84
N ASN A 141 4.32 -13.56 12.27
CA ASN A 141 3.82 -14.74 11.57
C ASN A 141 2.30 -14.83 11.74
N LEU A 142 1.61 -14.96 10.61
CA LEU A 142 0.17 -15.20 10.52
C LEU A 142 -0.11 -16.70 10.26
N GLU A 143 -1.39 -17.04 10.10
CA GLU A 143 -1.84 -18.43 9.98
C GLU A 143 -1.24 -19.16 8.77
N ASP A 144 -1.37 -18.57 7.58
CA ASP A 144 -0.91 -19.17 6.32
C ASP A 144 0.42 -18.55 5.86
N LYS A 145 1.32 -19.38 5.32
CA LYS A 145 2.63 -18.94 4.83
C LYS A 145 2.66 -18.92 3.30
N LEU A 146 3.02 -17.77 2.72
CA LEU A 146 3.38 -17.66 1.30
C LEU A 146 4.84 -18.06 1.08
N ASN A 147 5.72 -17.69 2.01
CA ASN A 147 7.11 -18.12 2.08
C ASN A 147 7.65 -17.98 3.51
N ASP A 148 8.97 -18.06 3.70
CA ASP A 148 9.61 -17.99 5.02
C ASP A 148 9.39 -16.66 5.76
N ASP A 149 9.25 -15.57 5.02
CA ASP A 149 9.14 -14.20 5.56
C ASP A 149 7.77 -13.55 5.31
N LEU A 150 6.97 -14.14 4.42
CA LEU A 150 5.63 -13.67 4.06
C LEU A 150 4.57 -14.65 4.55
N SER A 151 3.65 -14.13 5.34
CA SER A 151 2.45 -14.86 5.78
C SER A 151 1.20 -14.03 5.52
N TYR A 152 0.03 -14.67 5.51
CA TYR A 152 -1.25 -14.02 5.39
C TYR A 152 -2.28 -14.67 6.31
N GLU A 153 -3.33 -13.91 6.61
CA GLU A 153 -4.55 -14.42 7.24
C GLU A 153 -5.73 -13.73 6.55
N ASP A 154 -6.77 -14.52 6.27
CA ASP A 154 -8.07 -14.01 5.87
C ASP A 154 -8.86 -13.78 7.16
N VAL A 155 -9.02 -12.52 7.53
CA VAL A 155 -9.25 -12.17 8.93
C VAL A 155 -10.70 -12.33 9.30
N MET A 156 -11.63 -11.83 8.49
CA MET A 156 -13.05 -11.82 8.82
C MET A 156 -13.87 -11.60 7.55
N ASP A 157 -15.06 -12.21 7.53
CA ASP A 157 -16.16 -11.80 6.67
C ASP A 157 -16.53 -10.36 7.05
N LEU A 158 -16.42 -9.43 6.11
CA LEU A 158 -16.92 -8.07 6.26
C LEU A 158 -18.43 -8.14 6.16
N GLU A 159 -19.14 -7.75 7.23
CA GLU A 159 -20.59 -7.76 7.24
C GLU A 159 -21.16 -6.34 7.23
N VAL A 160 -22.13 -6.10 6.34
CA VAL A 160 -22.95 -4.88 6.34
C VAL A 160 -24.40 -5.32 6.35
N ASP A 161 -25.19 -4.80 7.30
CA ASP A 161 -26.58 -5.21 7.54
C ASP A 161 -26.77 -6.74 7.62
N GLU A 162 -25.89 -7.43 8.36
CA GLU A 162 -25.89 -8.90 8.53
C GLU A 162 -25.62 -9.69 7.22
N GLN A 163 -25.15 -9.03 6.16
CA GLN A 163 -24.74 -9.68 4.91
C GLN A 163 -23.23 -9.66 4.78
N ASN A 164 -22.62 -10.81 4.47
CA ASN A 164 -21.22 -10.86 4.07
C ASN A 164 -21.04 -10.12 2.73
N VAL A 165 -20.28 -9.02 2.78
CA VAL A 165 -19.99 -8.12 1.68
C VAL A 165 -18.54 -8.18 1.20
N GLY A 166 -17.71 -9.08 1.73
CA GLY A 166 -16.31 -9.21 1.34
C GLY A 166 -15.41 -9.69 2.46
N ASN A 167 -14.10 -9.58 2.27
CA ASN A 167 -13.10 -10.10 3.21
C ASN A 167 -11.99 -9.10 3.51
N ILE A 168 -11.47 -9.17 4.74
CA ILE A 168 -10.26 -8.46 5.18
C ILE A 168 -9.06 -9.38 5.01
N ILE A 169 -8.09 -8.97 4.19
CA ILE A 169 -6.85 -9.72 4.02
C ILE A 169 -5.73 -9.00 4.74
N ARG A 170 -5.04 -9.73 5.62
CA ARG A 170 -3.78 -9.26 6.21
C ARG A 170 -2.61 -9.99 5.61
N LEU A 171 -1.60 -9.23 5.20
CA LEU A 171 -0.32 -9.71 4.72
C LEU A 171 0.77 -9.22 5.67
N SER A 172 1.61 -10.13 6.14
CA SER A 172 2.73 -9.81 7.00
C SER A 172 4.06 -10.11 6.35
N ASN A 173 4.95 -9.14 6.40
CA ASN A 173 6.36 -9.26 6.07
C ASN A 173 7.18 -9.09 7.35
N VAL A 174 7.77 -10.17 7.86
CA VAL A 174 8.59 -10.15 9.08
C VAL A 174 10.05 -9.74 8.82
N ASN A 175 10.48 -9.73 7.55
CA ASN A 175 11.85 -9.38 7.17
C ASN A 175 12.08 -7.86 7.29
N LYS A 176 13.19 -7.44 7.91
CA LYS A 176 13.47 -6.02 8.21
C LYS A 176 14.07 -5.23 7.06
N ASP A 177 14.67 -5.92 6.09
CA ASP A 177 15.51 -5.31 5.05
C ASP A 177 15.04 -5.66 3.63
N THR A 178 13.90 -6.36 3.52
CA THR A 178 13.37 -6.88 2.26
C THR A 178 11.97 -6.34 1.99
N LEU A 179 11.81 -5.74 0.81
CA LEU A 179 10.53 -5.39 0.22
C LEU A 179 10.06 -6.54 -0.67
N TYR A 180 8.79 -6.90 -0.57
CA TYR A 180 8.16 -7.79 -1.55
C TYR A 180 7.14 -7.00 -2.36
N VAL A 181 7.08 -7.26 -3.66
CA VAL A 181 6.03 -6.73 -4.54
C VAL A 181 5.25 -7.91 -5.10
N CYS A 182 3.98 -8.02 -4.73
CA CYS A 182 3.11 -9.12 -5.12
C CYS A 182 1.95 -8.61 -5.97
N ALA A 183 1.59 -9.36 -7.00
CA ALA A 183 0.37 -9.12 -7.74
C ALA A 183 -0.81 -9.73 -6.98
N VAL A 184 -1.89 -8.99 -6.87
CA VAL A 184 -3.15 -9.45 -6.32
C VAL A 184 -4.19 -9.38 -7.43
N ASP A 185 -4.67 -10.54 -7.83
CA ASP A 185 -5.87 -10.65 -8.65
C ASP A 185 -7.07 -10.75 -7.73
N THR A 186 -8.09 -9.94 -8.00
CA THR A 186 -9.37 -10.03 -7.28
C THR A 186 -10.50 -10.20 -8.29
N SER A 187 -11.62 -10.76 -7.86
CA SER A 187 -12.82 -10.86 -8.70
C SER A 187 -13.53 -9.51 -8.92
N ASN A 188 -13.17 -8.47 -8.16
CA ASN A 188 -13.88 -7.19 -8.14
C ASN A 188 -13.11 -6.04 -8.81
N THR A 189 -11.83 -6.24 -9.15
CA THR A 189 -10.99 -5.26 -9.85
C THR A 189 -10.76 -5.66 -11.30
N SER A 190 -10.82 -4.70 -12.25
CA SER A 190 -10.51 -4.99 -13.65
C SER A 190 -9.00 -5.03 -13.94
N ASP A 191 -8.21 -4.46 -13.02
CA ASP A 191 -6.77 -4.38 -13.12
C ASP A 191 -6.09 -5.01 -11.91
N THR A 192 -4.86 -5.51 -12.13
CA THR A 192 -4.02 -6.13 -11.10
C THR A 192 -3.50 -5.09 -10.12
N LEU A 193 -3.74 -5.32 -8.83
CA LEU A 193 -3.17 -4.54 -7.75
C LEU A 193 -1.75 -5.07 -7.43
N TYR A 194 -0.76 -4.18 -7.40
CA TYR A 194 0.62 -4.55 -7.05
C TYR A 194 0.94 -4.11 -5.63
N LEU A 195 0.67 -4.97 -4.64
CA LEU A 195 0.95 -4.67 -3.24
C LEU A 195 2.45 -4.59 -2.98
N MET A 196 2.84 -3.55 -2.23
CA MET A 196 4.20 -3.27 -1.79
C MET A 196 4.33 -3.68 -0.31
N LEU A 197 4.67 -4.94 -0.04
CA LEU A 197 4.82 -5.49 1.32
C LEU A 197 6.12 -5.01 1.96
N LEU A 198 6.02 -3.88 2.66
CA LEU A 198 7.13 -3.16 3.28
C LEU A 198 7.82 -4.01 4.36
N PRO A 199 9.14 -3.85 4.55
CA PRO A 199 9.88 -4.61 5.55
C PRO A 199 9.32 -4.46 6.96
N ASN A 200 9.20 -5.54 7.74
CA ASN A 200 8.70 -5.56 9.12
C ASN A 200 7.36 -4.82 9.27
N THR A 201 6.38 -5.13 8.40
CA THR A 201 5.03 -4.57 8.48
C THR A 201 3.97 -5.64 8.42
N LEU A 202 2.86 -5.36 9.09
CA LEU A 202 1.58 -6.00 8.85
C LEU A 202 0.72 -5.01 8.08
N GLN A 203 0.29 -5.40 6.89
CA GLN A 203 -0.58 -4.60 6.02
C GLN A 203 -1.92 -5.27 5.89
N THR A 204 -2.97 -4.46 5.85
CA THR A 204 -4.34 -4.95 5.70
C THR A 204 -4.97 -4.23 4.54
N PHE A 205 -5.67 -4.97 3.70
CA PHE A 205 -6.48 -4.44 2.62
C PHE A 205 -7.79 -5.23 2.55
N GLN A 206 -8.81 -4.62 1.98
CA GLN A 206 -10.15 -5.19 1.90
C GLN A 206 -10.44 -5.57 0.44
N ILE A 207 -11.27 -6.58 0.25
CA ILE A 207 -11.85 -6.93 -1.05
C ILE A 207 -13.35 -7.08 -0.87
N MET A 208 -14.11 -6.31 -1.65
CA MET A 208 -15.57 -6.43 -1.67
C MET A 208 -16.03 -7.57 -2.56
N ALA A 209 -17.15 -8.16 -2.19
CA ALA A 209 -17.87 -9.12 -3.00
C ALA A 209 -18.53 -8.46 -4.21
N ALA A 210 -18.58 -9.21 -5.31
CA ALA A 210 -19.38 -8.84 -6.46
C ALA A 210 -20.88 -8.90 -6.10
N LYS A 211 -21.74 -8.32 -6.96
CA LYS A 211 -23.20 -8.27 -6.74
C LYS A 211 -23.88 -9.63 -6.56
N ASN A 212 -23.25 -10.70 -7.02
CA ASN A 212 -23.74 -12.07 -6.87
C ASN A 212 -23.23 -12.75 -5.59
N GLY A 213 -22.48 -12.05 -4.75
CA GLY A 213 -21.87 -12.55 -3.51
C GLY A 213 -20.48 -13.17 -3.69
N ASP A 214 -20.00 -13.32 -4.93
CA ASP A 214 -18.71 -13.94 -5.17
C ASP A 214 -17.57 -12.95 -4.89
N TRP A 215 -16.62 -13.36 -4.07
CA TRP A 215 -15.34 -12.69 -3.92
C TRP A 215 -14.20 -13.71 -4.02
N SER A 216 -13.04 -13.26 -4.49
CA SER A 216 -11.81 -14.05 -4.43
C SER A 216 -10.62 -13.12 -4.48
N ALA A 217 -9.53 -13.56 -3.85
CA ALA A 217 -8.25 -12.88 -3.84
C ALA A 217 -7.15 -13.91 -4.05
N ASN A 218 -6.26 -13.66 -4.99
CA ASN A 218 -5.10 -14.51 -5.19
C ASN A 218 -3.82 -13.67 -5.23
N VAL A 219 -2.97 -13.89 -4.23
CA VAL A 219 -1.64 -13.30 -4.16
C VAL A 219 -0.68 -14.16 -4.97
N LYS A 220 -0.16 -13.61 -6.08
CA LYS A 220 0.74 -14.30 -7.00
C LYS A 220 1.94 -13.43 -7.39
N GLY A 221 2.94 -14.05 -8.01
CA GLY A 221 4.06 -13.32 -8.62
C GLY A 221 4.81 -12.39 -7.66
N CYS A 222 5.07 -12.86 -6.43
CA CYS A 222 5.82 -12.08 -5.44
C CYS A 222 7.30 -11.98 -5.81
N SER A 223 7.74 -10.77 -6.15
CA SER A 223 9.14 -10.43 -6.40
C SER A 223 9.80 -9.85 -5.15
N THR A 224 11.02 -10.30 -4.86
CA THR A 224 11.77 -9.93 -3.66
C THR A 224 12.88 -8.91 -3.98
N PHE A 225 12.95 -7.83 -3.20
CA PHE A 225 13.91 -6.75 -3.36
C PHE A 225 14.56 -6.42 -2.02
N SER A 226 15.86 -6.65 -1.92
CA SER A 226 16.63 -6.13 -0.78
C SER A 226 16.75 -4.62 -0.89
N VAL A 227 16.35 -3.91 0.16
CA VAL A 227 16.39 -2.45 0.22
C VAL A 227 17.84 -1.94 0.22
N ASP A 228 18.78 -2.73 0.75
CA ASP A 228 20.19 -2.36 0.87
C ASP A 228 20.98 -2.48 -0.44
N ILE A 229 20.49 -3.26 -1.41
CA ILE A 229 21.18 -3.52 -2.68
C ILE A 229 20.97 -2.36 -3.68
N GLY A 230 19.95 -1.52 -3.47
CA GLY A 230 19.75 -0.31 -4.27
C GLY A 230 19.15 -0.54 -5.65
N TYR A 231 18.18 -1.46 -5.77
CA TYR A 231 17.42 -1.66 -7.02
C TYR A 231 16.78 -0.35 -7.51
N THR A 232 16.89 -0.09 -8.81
CA THR A 232 16.15 0.99 -9.45
C THR A 232 14.67 0.64 -9.59
N TYR A 233 13.79 1.65 -9.63
CA TYR A 233 12.37 1.41 -9.87
C TYR A 233 12.09 0.81 -11.26
N GLN A 234 12.96 1.06 -12.24
CA GLN A 234 12.94 0.35 -13.52
C GLN A 234 13.12 -1.16 -13.33
N GLU A 235 14.12 -1.59 -12.56
CA GLU A 235 14.37 -3.01 -12.29
C GLU A 235 13.22 -3.66 -11.52
N ILE A 236 12.63 -2.94 -10.56
CA ILE A 236 11.43 -3.39 -9.84
C ILE A 236 10.30 -3.67 -10.82
N ARG A 237 9.96 -2.70 -11.67
CA ARG A 237 8.91 -2.83 -12.69
C ARG A 237 9.18 -3.99 -13.65
N GLU A 238 10.40 -4.10 -14.16
CA GLU A 238 10.77 -5.15 -15.12
C GLU A 238 10.71 -6.55 -14.51
N ARG A 239 11.09 -6.70 -13.23
CA ARG A 239 11.06 -8.00 -12.56
C ARG A 239 9.64 -8.42 -12.21
N VAL A 240 8.82 -7.50 -11.71
CA VAL A 240 7.40 -7.76 -11.41
C VAL A 240 6.64 -8.18 -12.66
N ASN A 241 6.84 -7.47 -13.79
CA ASN A 241 6.17 -7.78 -15.05
C ASN A 241 6.59 -9.13 -15.68
N LYS A 242 7.75 -9.69 -15.31
CA LYS A 242 8.21 -11.00 -15.81
C LYS A 242 7.56 -12.19 -15.09
N GLN A 243 6.90 -11.95 -13.96
CA GLN A 243 6.26 -12.99 -13.15
C GLN A 243 4.75 -13.14 -13.40
N LEU A 244 4.20 -12.34 -14.32
CA LEU A 244 2.82 -12.40 -14.81
C LEU A 244 2.77 -13.11 -16.16
#